data_AF-A0A8B7QKQ8-F1
#
_entry.id   AF-A0A8B7QKQ8-F1
#
_cell.length_a   1.000
_cell.length_b   1.000
_cell.length_c   1.000
_cell.angle_alpha   90.00
_cell.angle_beta   90.00
_cell.angle_gamma   90.00
#
_symmetry.space_group_name_H-M   'P 1'
#
loop_
_entity.id
_entity.type
_entity.pdbx_description
1 polymer ?
#
loop_
_entity_poly.entity_id
_entity_poly.type
_entity_poly.pdbx_seq_one_letter_code
_entity_poly.pdbx_strand_id
1 'polypeptide(L)'
;MLTLDTLPTCSLAEKDIHNLKRVGETYTAPLDLKVSQLGRMWFHIRMGFERQMALLQANRDLISTGVKEFNVLLNQQVFTDPPISEEAMVTVLDDWVNFYTNYYRQHVVGEEQERDRALQELRQQLSTLCAPFLDKYRAFLKSLSA
;
A
#
# COMPACT_ATOMS: atom_id res chain seq x y z
N MET A 1 -74.42 55.83 -8.74
CA MET A 1 -73.81 55.13 -7.59
C MET A 1 -73.03 53.95 -8.16
N LEU A 2 -71.70 54.08 -8.14
CA LEU A 2 -70.62 53.07 -8.28
C LEU A 2 -70.39 52.34 -9.64
N THR A 3 -69.43 52.92 -10.38
CA THR A 3 -68.30 52.37 -11.15
C THR A 3 -68.05 50.85 -11.16
N LEU A 4 -67.88 50.28 -12.37
CA LEU A 4 -67.18 49.00 -12.59
C LEU A 4 -65.83 49.29 -13.26
N ASP A 5 -64.79 49.34 -12.44
CA ASP A 5 -63.42 49.46 -12.88
C ASP A 5 -62.93 48.17 -13.55
N THR A 6 -62.19 48.41 -14.62
CA THR A 6 -61.19 47.55 -15.26
C THR A 6 -60.49 46.58 -14.31
N LEU A 7 -60.53 45.28 -14.61
CA LEU A 7 -59.53 44.32 -14.16
C LEU A 7 -58.64 43.90 -15.33
N PRO A 8 -57.31 43.96 -15.19
CA PRO A 8 -56.38 43.58 -16.23
C PRO A 8 -56.32 42.06 -16.36
N THR A 9 -56.41 41.57 -17.59
CA THR A 9 -56.11 40.19 -17.96
C THR A 9 -54.72 39.81 -17.45
N CYS A 10 -54.70 38.84 -16.55
CA CYS A 10 -53.51 38.31 -15.91
C CYS A 10 -52.63 37.59 -16.96
N SER A 11 -51.67 38.29 -17.57
CA SER A 11 -50.69 37.73 -18.52
C SER A 11 -49.42 37.18 -17.83
N LEU A 12 -49.46 36.98 -16.51
CA LEU A 12 -48.30 36.51 -15.75
C LEU A 12 -48.17 34.99 -15.69
N ALA A 13 -49.20 34.22 -16.06
CA ALA A 13 -49.18 32.76 -15.98
C ALA A 13 -48.55 32.05 -17.21
N GLU A 14 -48.41 32.72 -18.35
CA GLU A 14 -47.90 32.09 -19.58
C GLU A 14 -46.38 32.22 -19.76
N LYS A 15 -45.75 33.21 -19.12
CA LYS A 15 -44.27 33.37 -19.16
C LYS A 15 -43.54 32.37 -18.27
N ASP A 16 -44.18 31.87 -17.22
CA ASP A 16 -43.56 30.93 -16.29
C ASP A 16 -43.56 29.48 -16.80
N ILE A 17 -44.55 29.09 -17.60
CA ILE A 17 -44.58 27.76 -18.24
C ILE A 17 -43.46 27.62 -19.29
N HIS A 18 -43.14 28.71 -20.00
CA HIS A 18 -42.07 28.69 -21.01
C HIS A 18 -40.66 28.68 -20.42
N ASN A 19 -40.49 29.19 -19.19
CA ASN A 19 -39.22 29.14 -18.46
C ASN A 19 -39.00 27.80 -17.75
N LEU A 20 -40.05 27.15 -17.23
CA LEU A 20 -39.94 25.80 -16.65
C LEU A 20 -39.62 24.73 -17.71
N LYS A 21 -40.06 24.90 -18.96
CA LYS A 21 -39.66 24.03 -20.07
C LYS A 21 -38.19 24.18 -20.47
N ARG A 22 -37.59 25.36 -20.27
CA ARG A 22 -36.18 25.63 -20.60
C ARG A 22 -35.20 25.13 -19.52
N VAL A 23 -35.66 25.02 -18.27
CA VAL A 23 -34.83 24.52 -17.15
C VAL A 23 -34.80 22.98 -17.10
N GLY A 24 -35.76 22.30 -17.74
CA GLY A 24 -35.80 20.83 -17.82
C GLY A 24 -34.87 20.20 -18.86
N GLU A 25 -34.27 20.98 -19.77
CA GLU A 25 -33.46 20.49 -20.89
C GLU A 25 -31.95 20.51 -20.64
N THR A 26 -31.48 20.91 -19.46
CA THR A 26 -30.04 20.98 -19.19
C THR A 26 -29.45 19.78 -18.44
N TYR A 27 -30.24 18.75 -18.09
CA TYR A 27 -29.69 17.53 -17.46
C TYR A 27 -30.42 16.23 -17.84
N THR A 28 -30.67 15.99 -19.14
CA THR A 28 -31.22 14.70 -19.61
C THR A 28 -30.17 13.84 -20.31
N ALA A 29 -29.12 13.46 -19.57
CA ALA A 29 -28.43 12.22 -19.91
C ALA A 29 -29.42 11.05 -19.72
N PRO A 30 -29.58 10.13 -20.71
CA PRO A 30 -30.42 8.95 -20.56
C PRO A 30 -30.06 8.18 -19.28
N LEU A 31 -31.05 7.64 -18.56
CA LEU A 31 -30.82 6.81 -17.35
C LEU A 31 -29.78 5.70 -17.60
N ASP A 32 -29.78 5.13 -18.80
CA ASP A 32 -28.81 4.12 -19.27
C ASP A 32 -27.37 4.66 -19.33
N LEU A 33 -27.18 5.93 -19.72
CA LEU A 33 -25.86 6.57 -19.72
C LEU A 33 -25.34 6.75 -18.29
N LYS A 34 -26.20 7.09 -17.33
CA LYS A 34 -25.83 7.23 -15.91
C LYS A 34 -25.48 5.88 -15.28
N VAL A 35 -26.26 4.84 -15.55
CA VAL A 35 -25.96 3.47 -15.09
C VAL A 35 -24.65 2.96 -15.70
N SER A 36 -24.42 3.24 -16.99
CA SER A 36 -23.16 2.92 -17.68
C SER A 36 -21.96 3.68 -17.10
N GLN A 37 -22.12 4.96 -16.75
CA GLN A 37 -21.08 5.77 -16.09
C GLN A 37 -20.77 5.26 -14.69
N LEU A 38 -21.79 4.91 -13.90
CA LEU A 38 -21.60 4.31 -12.58
C LEU A 38 -20.93 2.93 -12.68
N GLY A 39 -21.31 2.10 -13.66
CA GLY A 39 -20.66 0.82 -13.93
C GLY A 39 -19.18 0.99 -14.28
N ARG A 40 -18.84 1.97 -15.13
CA ARG A 40 -17.44 2.34 -15.40
C ARG A 40 -16.72 2.82 -14.14
N MET A 41 -17.34 3.68 -13.34
CA MET A 41 -16.76 4.18 -12.09
C MET A 41 -16.43 3.03 -11.12
N TRP A 42 -17.39 2.14 -10.88
CA TRP A 42 -17.20 0.95 -10.06
C TRP A 42 -16.10 0.04 -10.59
N PHE A 43 -16.00 -0.14 -11.91
CA PHE A 43 -14.91 -0.90 -12.53
C PHE A 43 -13.53 -0.28 -12.22
N HIS A 44 -13.37 1.04 -12.32
CA HIS A 44 -12.10 1.70 -12.01
C HIS A 44 -11.75 1.63 -10.52
N ILE A 45 -12.74 1.80 -9.63
CA ILE A 45 -12.54 1.66 -8.19
C ILE A 45 -12.08 0.23 -7.87
N ARG A 46 -12.80 -0.77 -8.38
CA ARG A 46 -12.46 -2.19 -8.18
C ARG A 46 -11.08 -2.54 -8.74
N MET A 47 -10.77 -2.13 -9.97
CA MET A 47 -9.46 -2.36 -10.58
C MET A 47 -8.33 -1.67 -9.79
N GLY A 48 -8.60 -0.50 -9.20
CA GLY A 48 -7.67 0.17 -8.29
C GLY A 48 -7.36 -0.67 -7.05
N PHE A 49 -8.39 -1.20 -6.39
CA PHE A 49 -8.23 -2.09 -5.24
C PHE A 49 -7.51 -3.40 -5.59
N GLU A 50 -7.86 -4.03 -6.73
CA GLU A 50 -7.21 -5.27 -7.18
C GLU A 50 -5.72 -5.04 -7.47
N ARG A 51 -5.38 -3.91 -8.08
CA ARG A 51 -3.98 -3.51 -8.31
C ARG A 51 -3.23 -3.28 -6.99
N GLN A 52 -3.86 -2.61 -6.03
CA GLN A 52 -3.24 -2.37 -4.71
C GLN A 52 -3.00 -3.68 -3.96
N MET A 53 -3.97 -4.60 -3.97
CA MET A 53 -3.81 -5.93 -3.38
C MET A 53 -2.70 -6.75 -4.04
N ALA A 54 -2.55 -6.66 -5.37
CA ALA A 54 -1.46 -7.33 -6.07
C ALA A 54 -0.07 -6.78 -5.68
N LEU A 55 0.05 -5.46 -5.49
CA LEU A 55 1.30 -4.82 -5.02
C LEU A 55 1.65 -5.26 -3.60
N LEU A 56 0.67 -5.30 -2.69
CA LEU A 56 0.84 -5.80 -1.33
C LEU A 56 1.28 -7.27 -1.31
N GLN A 57 0.69 -8.10 -2.16
CA GLN A 57 1.08 -9.50 -2.26
C GLN A 57 2.51 -9.66 -2.78
N ALA A 58 2.89 -8.93 -3.84
CA ALA A 58 4.24 -8.96 -4.38
C ALA A 58 5.30 -8.59 -3.32
N ASN A 59 5.03 -7.57 -2.50
CA ASN A 59 5.92 -7.19 -1.41
C ASN A 59 6.01 -8.28 -0.33
N ARG A 60 4.90 -8.97 0.01
CA ARG A 60 4.93 -10.09 0.96
C ARG A 60 5.74 -11.28 0.45
N ASP A 61 5.60 -11.62 -0.83
CA ASP A 61 6.33 -12.73 -1.45
C ASP A 61 7.84 -12.42 -1.49
N LEU A 62 8.19 -11.16 -1.77
CA LEU A 62 9.56 -10.66 -1.71
C LEU A 62 10.13 -10.76 -0.29
N ILE A 63 9.38 -10.32 0.73
CA ILE A 63 9.81 -10.44 2.14
C ILE A 63 10.04 -11.92 2.50
N SER A 64 9.08 -12.79 2.16
CA SER A 64 9.20 -14.23 2.43
C SER A 64 10.45 -14.85 1.79
N THR A 65 10.76 -14.44 0.55
CA THR A 65 11.96 -14.86 -0.17
C THR A 65 13.22 -14.38 0.55
N GLY A 66 13.32 -13.09 0.87
CA GLY A 66 14.48 -12.52 1.55
C GLY A 66 14.74 -13.15 2.92
N VAL A 67 13.68 -13.40 3.70
CA VAL A 67 13.76 -14.08 5.00
C VAL A 67 14.26 -15.52 4.84
N LYS A 68 13.78 -16.25 3.83
CA LYS A 68 14.21 -17.61 3.55
C LYS A 68 15.68 -17.68 3.15
N GLU A 69 16.11 -16.83 2.23
CA GLU A 69 17.51 -16.76 1.76
C GLU A 69 18.46 -16.37 2.90
N PHE A 70 18.08 -15.37 3.69
CA PHE A 70 18.86 -14.95 4.84
C PHE A 70 19.01 -16.07 5.89
N ASN A 71 17.93 -16.79 6.18
CA ASN A 71 18.01 -17.94 7.08
C ASN A 71 18.93 -19.05 6.53
N VAL A 72 18.93 -19.29 5.21
CA VAL A 72 19.88 -20.23 4.59
C VAL A 72 21.32 -19.74 4.77
N LEU A 73 21.57 -18.45 4.53
CA LEU A 73 22.89 -17.84 4.72
C LEU A 73 23.39 -17.97 6.17
N LEU A 74 22.53 -17.72 7.16
CA LEU A 74 22.87 -17.90 8.58
C LEU A 74 23.21 -19.36 8.91
N ASN A 75 22.43 -20.32 8.40
CA ASN A 75 22.64 -21.74 8.68
C ASN A 75 23.89 -22.33 7.98
N GLN A 76 24.40 -21.66 6.95
CA GLN A 76 25.64 -22.03 6.27
C GLN A 76 26.90 -21.51 6.96
N GLN A 77 26.77 -20.61 7.95
CA GLN A 77 27.94 -20.08 8.64
C GLN A 77 28.61 -21.17 9.46
N VAL A 78 29.90 -21.36 9.19
CA VAL A 78 30.77 -22.24 9.96
C VAL A 78 31.62 -21.36 10.86
N PHE A 79 31.56 -21.59 12.17
CA PHE A 79 32.39 -20.86 13.11
C PHE A 79 33.83 -21.38 13.03
N THR A 80 34.77 -20.50 12.72
CA THR A 80 36.19 -20.83 12.51
C THR A 80 37.04 -20.48 13.73
N ASP A 81 38.23 -21.10 13.83
CA ASP A 81 39.26 -20.80 14.83
C ASP A 81 40.45 -20.07 14.13
N PRO A 82 40.89 -18.89 14.60
CA PRO A 82 40.40 -18.15 15.77
C PRO A 82 39.03 -17.51 15.56
N PRO A 83 38.14 -17.54 16.58
CA PRO A 83 36.86 -16.88 16.50
C PRO A 83 37.02 -15.35 16.55
N ILE A 84 36.09 -14.64 15.92
CA ILE A 84 35.96 -13.19 16.12
C ILE A 84 35.26 -12.88 17.45
N SER A 85 35.38 -11.66 17.97
CA SER A 85 34.61 -11.27 19.16
C SER A 85 33.10 -11.31 18.90
N GLU A 86 32.31 -11.43 19.96
CA GLU A 86 30.85 -11.32 19.87
C GLU A 86 30.43 -9.97 19.24
N GLU A 87 31.06 -8.88 19.67
CA GLU A 87 30.81 -7.52 19.15
C GLU A 87 31.04 -7.45 17.63
N ALA A 88 32.13 -8.05 17.15
CA ALA A 88 32.42 -8.09 15.71
C ALA A 88 31.36 -8.91 14.95
N MET A 89 30.89 -10.03 15.51
CA MET A 89 29.81 -10.81 14.90
C MET A 89 28.48 -10.03 14.84
N VAL A 90 28.17 -9.26 15.88
CA VAL A 90 26.98 -8.36 15.87
C VAL A 90 27.09 -7.36 14.72
N THR A 91 28.26 -6.74 14.53
CA THR A 91 28.49 -5.83 13.39
C THR A 91 28.31 -6.53 12.05
N VAL A 92 28.84 -7.74 11.88
CA VAL A 92 28.67 -8.53 10.65
C VAL A 92 27.19 -8.79 10.34
N LEU A 93 26.40 -9.15 11.36
CA LEU A 93 24.96 -9.40 11.19
C LEU A 93 24.20 -8.11 10.85
N ASP A 94 24.52 -7.00 11.50
CA ASP A 94 23.93 -5.70 11.18
C ASP A 94 24.26 -5.27 9.74
N ASP A 95 25.50 -5.49 9.30
CA ASP A 95 25.93 -5.23 7.92
C ASP A 95 25.17 -6.10 6.91
N TRP A 96 24.93 -7.38 7.21
CA TRP A 96 24.13 -8.24 6.34
C TRP A 96 22.66 -7.84 6.30
N VAL A 97 22.06 -7.46 7.43
CA VAL A 97 20.69 -6.93 7.46
C VAL A 97 20.58 -5.68 6.60
N ASN A 98 21.54 -4.76 6.72
CA ASN A 98 21.60 -3.55 5.91
C ASN A 98 21.80 -3.87 4.42
N PHE A 99 22.67 -4.82 4.09
CA PHE A 99 22.89 -5.27 2.72
C PHE A 99 21.61 -5.82 2.09
N TYR A 100 20.92 -6.74 2.77
CA TYR A 100 19.65 -7.30 2.28
C TYR A 100 18.57 -6.22 2.16
N THR A 101 18.44 -5.34 3.15
CA THR A 101 17.44 -4.27 3.12
C THR A 101 17.70 -3.31 1.94
N ASN A 102 18.96 -2.97 1.68
CA ASN A 102 19.34 -2.10 0.56
C ASN A 102 19.14 -2.79 -0.80
N TYR A 103 19.44 -4.08 -0.91
CA TYR A 103 19.17 -4.86 -2.12
C TYR A 103 17.66 -4.88 -2.44
N TYR A 104 16.83 -5.21 -1.46
CA TYR A 104 15.38 -5.30 -1.65
C TYR A 104 14.68 -3.94 -1.78
N ARG A 105 15.28 -2.83 -1.35
CA ARG A 105 14.75 -1.46 -1.56
C ARG A 105 14.45 -1.13 -3.02
N GLN A 106 15.24 -1.68 -3.93
CA GLN A 106 15.05 -1.48 -5.38
C GLN A 106 13.95 -2.39 -5.97
N HIS A 107 13.53 -3.41 -5.23
CA HIS A 107 12.62 -4.46 -5.70
C HIS A 107 11.20 -4.33 -5.12
N VAL A 108 11.02 -3.62 -4.01
CA VAL A 108 9.70 -3.34 -3.44
C VAL A 108 8.88 -2.43 -4.36
N VAL A 109 7.59 -2.75 -4.49
CA VAL A 109 6.64 -2.08 -5.38
C VAL A 109 5.59 -1.31 -4.58
N GLY A 110 4.86 -0.40 -5.24
CA GLY A 110 3.82 0.41 -4.63
C GLY A 110 4.26 1.83 -4.29
N GLU A 111 3.41 2.54 -3.55
CA GLU A 111 3.68 3.92 -3.13
C GLU A 111 4.77 3.99 -2.05
N GLU A 112 5.33 5.18 -1.82
CA GLU A 112 6.42 5.38 -0.86
C GLU A 112 6.10 4.81 0.53
N GLN A 113 4.89 5.06 1.03
CA GLN A 113 4.43 4.51 2.31
C GLN A 113 4.37 2.97 2.34
N GLU A 114 3.93 2.35 1.24
CA GLU A 114 3.84 0.89 1.13
C GLU A 114 5.23 0.26 1.05
N ARG A 115 6.14 0.90 0.30
CA ARG A 115 7.54 0.50 0.17
C ARG A 115 8.28 0.60 1.50
N ASP A 116 8.13 1.72 2.20
CA ASP A 116 8.76 1.93 3.50
C ASP A 116 8.28 0.90 4.53
N ARG A 117 6.97 0.64 4.56
CA ARG A 117 6.40 -0.40 5.42
C ARG A 117 6.96 -1.78 5.10
N ALA A 118 7.03 -2.15 3.82
CA ALA A 118 7.57 -3.44 3.41
C ALA A 118 9.06 -3.60 3.78
N LEU A 119 9.85 -2.53 3.62
CA LEU A 119 11.28 -2.55 3.99
C LEU A 119 11.49 -2.60 5.50
N GLN A 120 10.66 -1.89 6.27
CA GLN A 120 10.69 -1.96 7.72
C GLN A 120 10.35 -3.37 8.21
N GLU A 121 9.32 -3.98 7.63
CA GLU A 121 8.92 -5.35 7.94
C GLU A 121 10.01 -6.36 7.58
N LEU A 122 10.62 -6.25 6.39
CA LEU A 122 11.77 -7.07 6.00
C LEU A 122 12.88 -6.95 7.04
N ARG A 123 13.33 -5.73 7.34
CA ARG A 123 14.41 -5.47 8.30
C ARG A 123 14.11 -6.10 9.66
N GLN A 124 12.89 -5.95 10.16
CA GLN A 124 12.48 -6.53 11.44
C GLN A 124 12.53 -8.05 11.44
N GLN A 125 12.06 -8.70 10.38
CA GLN A 125 12.11 -10.17 10.27
C GLN A 125 13.55 -10.68 10.17
N LEU A 126 14.42 -10.01 9.41
CA LEU A 126 15.84 -10.36 9.33
C LEU A 126 16.53 -10.23 10.69
N SER A 127 16.31 -9.11 11.41
CA SER A 127 16.86 -8.92 12.75
C SER A 127 16.36 -9.97 13.75
N THR A 128 15.12 -10.44 13.61
CA THR A 128 14.58 -11.51 14.44
C THR A 128 15.31 -12.84 14.22
N LEU A 129 15.75 -13.13 12.99
CA LEU A 129 16.56 -14.32 12.69
C LEU A 129 17.99 -14.24 13.24
N CYS A 130 18.54 -13.03 13.38
CA CYS A 130 19.89 -12.83 13.94
C CYS A 130 19.98 -13.23 15.42
N ALA A 131 18.92 -13.03 16.22
CA ALA A 131 18.92 -13.32 17.64
C ALA A 131 19.27 -14.78 18.00
N PRO A 132 18.55 -15.81 17.49
CA PRO A 132 18.90 -17.20 17.76
C PRO A 132 20.25 -17.63 17.16
N PHE A 133 20.71 -16.95 16.10
CA PHE A 133 22.05 -17.19 15.54
C PHE A 133 23.14 -16.68 16.49
N LEU A 134 22.99 -15.47 17.03
CA LEU A 134 23.91 -14.91 18.03
C LEU A 134 23.99 -15.76 19.30
N ASP A 135 22.87 -16.32 19.75
CA ASP A 135 22.87 -17.21 20.91
C ASP A 135 23.68 -18.49 20.67
N LYS A 136 23.61 -19.06 19.46
CA LYS A 136 24.48 -20.18 19.05
C LYS A 136 25.95 -19.77 19.01
N TYR A 137 26.25 -18.58 18.49
CA TYR A 137 27.62 -18.07 18.44
C TYR A 137 28.21 -17.84 19.82
N ARG A 138 27.44 -17.26 20.75
CA ARG A 138 27.82 -17.09 22.16
C ARG A 138 28.13 -18.42 22.84
N ALA A 139 27.31 -19.44 22.58
CA ALA A 139 27.56 -20.78 23.11
C ALA A 139 28.87 -21.37 22.57
N PHE A 140 29.16 -21.17 21.29
CA PHE A 140 30.43 -21.55 20.67
C PHE A 140 31.63 -20.83 21.32
N LEU A 141 31.57 -19.51 21.48
CA LEU A 141 32.65 -18.75 22.15
C LEU A 141 32.91 -19.27 23.57
N LYS A 142 31.85 -19.54 24.34
CA LYS A 142 31.96 -20.12 25.68
C LYS A 142 32.64 -21.49 25.67
N SER A 143 32.36 -22.32 24.66
CA SER A 143 32.97 -23.65 24.53
C SER A 143 34.47 -23.62 24.22
N LEU A 144 34.98 -22.51 23.65
CA LEU A 144 36.41 -22.32 23.39
C LEU A 144 37.16 -21.73 24.61
N SER A 145 36.43 -21.09 25.52
CA SER A 145 36.97 -20.57 26.79
C SER A 145 36.95 -21.57 27.94
N ALA A 146 36.33 -22.74 27.74
CA ALA A 146 36.17 -23.81 28.74
C ALA A 146 37.33 -24.82 28.65
#